data_AF-L1LD96-F1
#
_entry.id   AF-L1LD96-F1
#
_cell.length_a   1.000
_cell.length_b   1.000
_cell.length_c   1.000
_cell.angle_alpha   90.00
_cell.angle_beta   90.00
_cell.angle_gamma   90.00
#
_symmetry.space_group_name_H-M   'P 1'
#
loop_
_entity.id
_entity.type
_entity.pdbx_description
1 polymer ?
#
loop_
_entity_poly.entity_id
_entity_poly.type
_entity_poly.pdbx_seq_one_letter_code
_entity_poly.pdbx_strand_id
1 'polypeptide(L)'
;MASINIVANINENGWGPDETDEQTISSCLFPITKFPFEPNLKVDRQIHICDFTFSTYQRNTRESSRYPRSNTGALDEELQFQTVDSRSMLKVRSSQHYKKRVVLKQTTQAFNQKLMEEEAMLLSKQKHPELRRQKIMMQVRNARNNARHHTFNEWSIEPTPLWVVVAEIPFNQLLKQEFNSSTIKVEDLFWRGKLGYYDKKMDYITLKTEVNLQHLSNSYDYYWTSTHDDDCIADVLLETYNNTKKNDVDTTEEKTEVKAKNMPLQSEKNHDSAALDKDLLRYDQIVVAATDQILAVLMTAARSKYSWHLNITKIENQIIIDKANGSIIDMLTVNETAPEPPMQDAEIKVNRPPALGYEAVRVNQNMRQQVLLSETIHEDFGNPPFVEEGDNPSTVAYRYRKFTIPGNPNATNYEKLPITIVTRAEVHAKLQSAQEGYTYVCALNELPSKNHKSWRSQIETQKGALLANEIRNNTTKLQRFVACASMAGCDTFKLAFVTRKQPTDAENHSIIGIHTYTTSNLAVQMGLNMNNAWGAIRSIVQLIIRKPDGQFVLLKDPMKPIIRLYATGDDDEVNDGLKQ
;
A
#
# COMPACT_ATOMS: atom_id res chain seq x y z
N MET A 1 -15.26 -56.92 10.64
CA MET A 1 -14.03 -57.42 9.98
C MET A 1 -13.89 -56.66 8.69
N ALA A 2 -12.83 -55.85 8.53
CA ALA A 2 -12.58 -55.17 7.25
C ALA A 2 -12.13 -56.22 6.23
N SER A 3 -12.89 -56.40 5.16
CA SER A 3 -12.62 -57.38 4.09
C SER A 3 -11.44 -56.90 3.25
N ILE A 4 -10.38 -57.71 3.17
CA ILE A 4 -9.27 -57.49 2.25
C ILE A 4 -9.72 -57.97 0.86
N ASN A 5 -9.82 -57.05 -0.11
CA ASN A 5 -10.03 -57.39 -1.52
C ASN A 5 -8.68 -57.65 -2.18
N ILE A 6 -8.43 -58.90 -2.56
CA ILE A 6 -7.22 -59.30 -3.31
C ILE A 6 -7.56 -59.24 -4.79
N VAL A 7 -6.79 -58.46 -5.54
CA VAL A 7 -6.86 -58.38 -7.01
C VAL A 7 -5.50 -58.81 -7.55
N ALA A 8 -5.49 -59.79 -8.46
CA ALA A 8 -4.30 -60.28 -9.15
C ALA A 8 -4.57 -60.31 -10.65
N ASN A 9 -3.69 -59.72 -11.45
CA ASN A 9 -3.76 -59.81 -12.91
C ASN A 9 -3.05 -61.08 -13.38
N ILE A 10 -3.69 -61.83 -14.26
CA ILE A 10 -3.19 -63.09 -14.79
C ILE A 10 -2.91 -62.87 -16.28
N ASN A 11 -1.64 -62.97 -16.68
CA ASN A 11 -1.25 -62.96 -18.09
C ASN A 11 -1.06 -64.41 -18.56
N GLU A 12 -1.86 -64.86 -19.53
CA GLU A 12 -1.79 -66.22 -20.06
C GLU A 12 -0.57 -66.43 -20.98
N ASN A 13 -0.05 -65.36 -21.61
CA ASN A 13 0.96 -65.42 -22.67
C ASN A 13 2.36 -65.03 -22.19
N GLY A 14 2.52 -64.67 -20.91
CA GLY A 14 3.81 -64.27 -20.36
C GLY A 14 3.77 -64.02 -18.85
N TRP A 15 4.95 -63.75 -18.28
CA TRP A 15 5.10 -63.49 -16.85
C TRP A 15 5.10 -61.98 -16.51
N GLY A 16 5.00 -61.11 -17.52
CA GLY A 16 5.02 -59.65 -17.39
C GLY A 16 3.64 -59.01 -17.62
N PRO A 17 3.50 -57.69 -17.39
CA PRO A 17 2.26 -56.97 -17.69
C PRO A 17 1.99 -57.02 -19.20
N ASP A 18 0.76 -57.37 -19.58
CA ASP A 18 0.31 -57.30 -20.97
C ASP A 18 -0.23 -55.89 -21.25
N GLU A 19 0.36 -55.20 -22.21
CA GLU A 19 -0.08 -53.84 -22.62
C GLU A 19 -1.45 -53.87 -23.31
N THR A 20 -1.93 -55.03 -23.74
CA THR A 20 -3.22 -55.18 -24.43
C THR A 20 -4.37 -55.60 -23.51
N ASP A 21 -4.07 -55.98 -22.27
CA ASP A 21 -5.08 -56.38 -21.29
C ASP A 21 -5.73 -55.18 -20.59
N GLU A 22 -7.00 -54.91 -20.92
CA GLU A 22 -7.78 -53.81 -20.37
C GLU A 22 -7.96 -53.92 -18.83
N GLN A 23 -7.97 -55.14 -18.26
CA GLN A 23 -8.05 -55.31 -16.81
C GLN A 23 -6.79 -54.82 -16.11
N THR A 24 -5.61 -55.08 -16.68
CA THR A 24 -4.33 -54.61 -16.13
C THR A 24 -4.19 -53.10 -16.20
N ILE A 25 -4.58 -52.47 -17.31
CA ILE A 25 -4.55 -51.01 -17.45
C ILE A 25 -5.53 -50.34 -16.48
N SER A 26 -6.76 -50.86 -16.38
CA SER A 26 -7.80 -50.25 -15.52
C SER A 26 -7.54 -50.43 -14.02
N SER A 27 -6.95 -51.56 -13.60
CA SER A 27 -6.64 -51.82 -12.19
C SER A 27 -5.37 -51.13 -11.71
N CYS A 28 -4.30 -51.09 -12.52
CA CYS A 28 -2.99 -50.61 -12.08
C CYS A 28 -2.57 -49.25 -12.66
N LEU A 29 -3.06 -48.87 -13.85
CA LEU A 29 -2.55 -47.70 -14.60
C LEU A 29 -3.60 -46.62 -14.89
N PHE A 30 -4.85 -46.80 -14.45
CA PHE A 30 -5.94 -45.86 -14.69
C PHE A 30 -5.66 -44.39 -14.30
N PRO A 31 -4.92 -44.08 -13.21
CA PRO A 31 -4.56 -42.70 -12.93
C PRO A 31 -3.53 -42.12 -13.92
N ILE A 32 -2.65 -42.97 -14.45
CA ILE A 32 -1.52 -42.57 -15.31
C ILE A 32 -1.97 -42.35 -16.75
N THR A 33 -2.99 -43.06 -17.25
CA THR A 33 -3.52 -42.84 -18.61
C THR A 33 -4.12 -41.45 -18.81
N LYS A 34 -4.46 -40.74 -17.72
CA LYS A 34 -4.94 -39.36 -17.75
C LYS A 34 -3.84 -38.32 -17.92
N PHE A 35 -2.56 -38.70 -17.83
CA PHE A 35 -1.42 -37.80 -17.93
C PHE A 35 -0.40 -38.30 -18.96
N PRO A 36 0.15 -37.42 -19.82
CA PRO A 36 1.27 -37.81 -20.68
C PRO A 36 2.49 -38.10 -19.80
N PHE A 37 2.99 -39.34 -19.83
CA PHE A 37 4.15 -39.73 -19.04
C PHE A 37 5.45 -39.29 -19.74
N GLU A 38 6.22 -38.43 -19.08
CA GLU A 38 7.54 -38.01 -19.54
C GLU A 38 8.62 -38.55 -18.58
N PRO A 39 9.51 -39.47 -19.01
CA PRO A 39 10.43 -40.18 -18.12
C PRO A 39 11.58 -39.32 -17.57
N ASN A 40 11.74 -38.07 -18.02
CA ASN A 40 12.89 -37.22 -17.70
C ASN A 40 12.51 -36.00 -16.82
N LEU A 41 11.86 -36.24 -15.67
CA LEU A 41 11.69 -35.19 -14.67
C LEU A 41 12.91 -35.16 -13.72
N LYS A 42 14.00 -34.50 -14.13
CA LYS A 42 15.09 -34.16 -13.18
C LYS A 42 14.71 -32.90 -12.41
N VAL A 43 14.93 -32.91 -11.08
CA VAL A 43 14.61 -31.81 -10.16
C VAL A 43 15.58 -30.61 -10.30
N ASP A 44 16.51 -30.65 -11.25
CA ASP A 44 17.51 -29.61 -11.41
C ASP A 44 16.93 -28.36 -12.11
N ARG A 45 16.79 -27.29 -11.33
CA ARG A 45 16.44 -25.90 -11.71
C ARG A 45 15.09 -25.73 -12.43
N GLN A 46 14.03 -25.60 -11.65
CA GLN A 46 12.63 -25.45 -12.07
C GLN A 46 12.25 -24.14 -12.78
N ILE A 47 13.19 -23.21 -13.05
CA ILE A 47 12.86 -21.88 -13.60
C ILE A 47 13.55 -21.66 -14.94
N HIS A 48 12.76 -21.65 -16.01
CA HIS A 48 13.14 -21.12 -17.31
C HIS A 48 12.29 -19.88 -17.62
N ILE A 49 12.95 -18.81 -18.09
CA ILE A 49 12.29 -17.59 -18.53
C ILE A 49 11.98 -17.74 -20.02
N CYS A 50 10.70 -17.77 -20.39
CA CYS A 50 10.27 -17.62 -21.79
C CYS A 50 10.18 -16.14 -22.14
N ASP A 51 11.11 -15.66 -22.95
CA ASP A 51 11.13 -14.29 -23.45
C ASP A 51 10.88 -14.28 -24.97
N PHE A 52 9.72 -13.77 -25.38
CA PHE A 52 9.33 -13.60 -26.78
C PHE A 52 9.94 -12.35 -27.43
N THR A 53 10.65 -11.52 -26.67
CA THR A 53 11.28 -10.27 -27.16
C THR A 53 12.76 -10.42 -27.53
N PHE A 54 13.29 -11.66 -27.53
CA PHE A 54 14.66 -12.06 -27.94
C PHE A 54 15.84 -11.39 -27.20
N SER A 55 15.59 -10.48 -26.26
CA SER A 55 16.63 -9.65 -25.63
C SER A 55 17.50 -10.43 -24.64
N THR A 56 16.97 -11.50 -24.05
CA THR A 56 17.63 -12.24 -22.97
C THR A 56 18.45 -13.47 -23.44
N TYR A 57 18.38 -13.81 -24.74
CA TYR A 57 18.81 -15.12 -25.27
C TYR A 57 20.34 -15.34 -25.31
N GLN A 58 21.16 -14.29 -25.23
CA GLN A 58 22.62 -14.42 -25.36
C GLN A 58 23.30 -15.08 -24.14
N ARG A 59 22.65 -15.20 -22.97
CA ARG A 59 23.23 -15.89 -21.81
C ARG A 59 23.04 -17.41 -21.83
N ASN A 60 22.00 -17.92 -22.49
CA ASN A 60 21.59 -19.33 -22.38
C ASN A 60 22.22 -20.25 -23.43
N THR A 61 22.96 -19.72 -24.41
CA THR A 61 23.58 -20.52 -25.49
C THR A 61 24.72 -21.41 -25.01
N ARG A 62 25.19 -21.26 -23.77
CA ARG A 62 26.25 -22.11 -23.20
C ARG A 62 25.73 -23.45 -22.69
N GLU A 63 24.43 -23.62 -22.49
CA GLU A 63 23.83 -24.81 -21.88
C GLU A 63 23.16 -25.77 -22.89
N SER A 64 22.87 -25.33 -24.13
CA SER A 64 22.20 -26.16 -25.15
C SER A 64 23.05 -27.28 -25.78
N SER A 65 24.31 -27.46 -25.39
CA SER A 65 25.22 -28.38 -26.10
C SER A 65 25.09 -29.86 -25.70
N ARG A 66 24.10 -30.26 -24.88
CA ARG A 66 24.02 -31.63 -24.35
C ARG A 66 22.91 -32.54 -24.89
N TYR A 67 22.01 -32.06 -25.76
CA TYR A 67 20.94 -32.92 -26.30
C TYR A 67 20.59 -32.55 -27.76
N PRO A 68 20.40 -33.52 -28.67
CA PRO A 68 19.98 -33.24 -30.04
C PRO A 68 18.49 -32.86 -30.04
N ARG A 69 18.17 -31.63 -30.47
CA ARG A 69 16.79 -31.19 -30.68
C ARG A 69 16.29 -31.68 -32.03
N SER A 70 15.29 -32.56 -31.99
CA SER A 70 14.34 -32.75 -33.08
C SER A 70 13.36 -31.57 -33.09
N ASN A 71 13.01 -31.12 -34.30
CA ASN A 71 11.92 -30.19 -34.64
C ASN A 71 12.19 -28.67 -34.47
N THR A 72 12.63 -28.05 -35.56
CA THR A 72 12.73 -26.57 -35.75
C THR A 72 11.84 -26.10 -36.90
N GLY A 73 10.59 -26.56 -36.96
CA GLY A 73 9.65 -26.19 -38.04
C GLY A 73 8.53 -25.22 -37.65
N ALA A 74 8.29 -24.97 -36.36
CA ALA A 74 7.01 -24.39 -35.93
C ALA A 74 7.00 -22.87 -35.65
N LEU A 75 8.15 -22.18 -35.71
CA LEU A 75 8.25 -20.78 -35.25
C LEU A 75 8.23 -19.72 -36.37
N ASP A 76 8.50 -20.12 -37.63
CA ASP A 76 8.63 -19.15 -38.73
C ASP A 76 7.29 -18.72 -39.35
N GLU A 77 6.19 -19.45 -39.13
CA GLU A 77 4.89 -19.10 -39.72
C GLU A 77 4.09 -18.02 -38.95
N GLU A 78 4.36 -17.79 -37.66
CA GLU A 78 3.58 -16.83 -36.84
C GLU A 78 4.02 -15.36 -36.96
N LEU A 79 5.22 -15.08 -37.46
CA LEU A 79 5.72 -13.70 -37.64
C LEU A 79 5.15 -12.98 -38.87
N GLN A 80 4.28 -13.65 -39.63
CA GLN A 80 3.77 -13.17 -40.92
C GLN A 80 2.45 -12.37 -40.82
N PHE A 81 1.88 -12.20 -39.62
CA PHE A 81 0.68 -11.39 -39.43
C PHE A 81 1.01 -9.91 -39.13
N GLN A 82 0.55 -9.02 -40.02
CA GLN A 82 0.69 -7.57 -39.92
C GLN A 82 -0.56 -6.92 -39.34
N THR A 83 -0.40 -5.89 -38.50
CA THR A 83 -1.51 -5.02 -38.07
C THR A 83 -1.70 -3.88 -39.07
N VAL A 84 -2.96 -3.57 -39.38
CA VAL A 84 -3.37 -2.62 -40.43
C VAL A 84 -3.21 -1.18 -39.93
N ASP A 85 -1.96 -0.70 -39.82
CA ASP A 85 -1.71 0.71 -39.58
C ASP A 85 -0.37 1.15 -40.19
N SER A 86 -0.41 2.18 -41.03
CA SER A 86 0.66 2.64 -41.92
C SER A 86 1.74 3.45 -41.20
N ARG A 87 2.50 2.81 -40.30
CA ARG A 87 3.75 3.37 -39.75
C ARG A 87 4.96 2.69 -40.37
N SER A 88 5.93 3.47 -40.86
CA SER A 88 7.18 2.96 -41.39
C SER A 88 8.00 2.30 -40.28
N MET A 89 8.30 1.01 -40.45
CA MET A 89 9.09 0.22 -39.50
C MET A 89 10.55 0.68 -39.45
N LEU A 90 11.12 0.74 -38.24
CA LEU A 90 12.58 0.75 -38.02
C LEU A 90 13.16 -0.56 -38.58
N LYS A 91 14.04 -0.47 -39.59
CA LYS A 91 14.75 -1.63 -40.13
C LYS A 91 15.53 -2.34 -39.01
N VAL A 92 15.14 -3.57 -38.68
CA VAL A 92 15.94 -4.47 -37.85
C VAL A 92 17.21 -4.80 -38.62
N ARG A 93 18.38 -4.43 -38.07
CA ARG A 93 19.68 -4.80 -38.64
C ARG A 93 19.82 -6.33 -38.59
N SER A 94 20.07 -6.94 -39.74
CA SER A 94 20.39 -8.37 -39.82
C SER A 94 21.63 -8.68 -38.99
N SER A 95 21.52 -9.72 -38.17
CA SER A 95 22.63 -10.29 -37.40
C SER A 95 23.74 -10.70 -38.37
N GLN A 96 24.91 -10.08 -38.26
CA GLN A 96 26.07 -10.46 -39.07
C GLN A 96 26.55 -11.84 -38.63
N HIS A 97 26.43 -12.82 -39.52
CA HIS A 97 27.08 -14.12 -39.37
C HIS A 97 28.60 -13.95 -39.22
N TYR A 98 29.13 -14.45 -38.11
CA TYR A 98 30.56 -14.51 -37.83
C TYR A 98 31.23 -15.47 -38.82
N LYS A 99 31.81 -14.94 -39.91
CA LYS A 99 32.63 -15.75 -40.84
C LYS A 99 33.89 -16.21 -40.13
N LYS A 100 34.02 -17.53 -39.94
CA LYS A 100 35.22 -18.19 -39.40
C LYS A 100 36.40 -17.91 -40.33
N ARG A 101 37.35 -17.08 -39.91
CA ARG A 101 38.60 -16.81 -40.66
C ARG A 101 39.47 -18.06 -40.69
N VAL A 102 39.85 -18.48 -41.89
CA VAL A 102 40.86 -19.52 -42.12
C VAL A 102 42.22 -19.02 -41.64
N VAL A 103 42.92 -19.83 -40.85
CA VAL A 103 44.24 -19.50 -40.29
C VAL A 103 45.30 -19.71 -41.36
N LEU A 104 45.95 -18.62 -41.78
CA LEU A 104 47.15 -18.66 -42.62
C LEU A 104 48.36 -18.97 -41.73
N LYS A 105 49.11 -20.04 -42.03
CA LYS A 105 50.33 -20.40 -41.30
C LYS A 105 51.38 -19.30 -41.49
N GLN A 106 51.77 -18.63 -40.41
CA GLN A 106 52.83 -17.61 -40.40
C GLN A 106 54.22 -18.26 -40.46
N THR A 107 55.07 -17.73 -41.34
CA THR A 107 56.50 -18.05 -41.42
C THR A 107 57.28 -17.34 -40.30
N THR A 108 58.42 -17.91 -39.92
CA THR A 108 59.28 -17.54 -38.78
C THR A 108 59.82 -16.10 -38.78
N GLN A 109 59.66 -15.34 -39.87
CA GLN A 109 60.02 -13.92 -39.92
C GLN A 109 58.99 -13.00 -39.22
N ALA A 110 57.71 -13.38 -39.19
CA ALA A 110 56.66 -12.57 -38.55
C ALA A 110 56.72 -12.61 -37.01
N PHE A 111 57.43 -13.58 -36.43
CA PHE A 111 57.56 -13.74 -34.97
C PHE A 111 58.56 -12.75 -34.37
N ASN A 112 59.69 -12.51 -35.04
CA ASN A 112 60.74 -11.60 -34.53
C ASN A 112 60.33 -10.12 -34.64
N GLN A 113 59.55 -9.75 -35.66
CA GLN A 113 59.04 -8.38 -35.81
C GLN A 113 57.95 -8.08 -34.77
N LYS A 114 57.16 -9.09 -34.40
CA LYS A 114 56.11 -8.98 -33.38
C LYS A 114 56.67 -8.87 -31.97
N LEU A 115 57.83 -9.47 -31.68
CA LEU A 115 58.49 -9.36 -30.38
C LEU A 115 58.99 -7.94 -30.09
N MET A 116 59.58 -7.25 -31.07
CA MET A 116 59.97 -5.84 -30.94
C MET A 116 58.77 -4.89 -30.81
N GLU A 117 57.68 -5.18 -31.54
CA GLU A 117 56.46 -4.38 -31.47
C GLU A 117 55.67 -4.62 -30.17
N GLU A 118 55.73 -5.83 -29.62
CA GLU A 118 55.13 -6.22 -28.33
C GLU A 118 55.86 -5.57 -27.14
N GLU A 119 57.19 -5.45 -27.20
CA GLU A 119 57.99 -4.76 -26.18
C GLU A 119 57.71 -3.25 -26.16
N ALA A 120 57.52 -2.62 -27.34
CA ALA A 120 57.09 -1.22 -27.46
C ALA A 120 55.62 -1.00 -27.03
N MET A 121 54.74 -2.00 -27.20
CA MET A 121 53.33 -1.93 -26.79
C MET A 121 53.14 -2.18 -25.28
N LEU A 122 54.02 -2.97 -24.65
CA LEU A 122 54.05 -3.21 -23.21
C LEU A 122 54.44 -1.96 -22.41
N LEU A 123 55.31 -1.11 -22.99
CA LEU A 123 55.69 0.18 -22.39
C LEU A 123 54.60 1.26 -22.52
N SER A 124 53.70 1.17 -23.53
CA SER A 124 52.62 2.14 -23.76
C SER A 124 51.25 1.75 -23.18
N LYS A 125 51.06 0.50 -22.74
CA LYS A 125 49.78 -0.03 -22.21
C LYS A 125 49.81 -0.35 -20.71
N GLN A 126 50.52 0.45 -19.91
CA GLN A 126 50.16 0.68 -18.50
C GLN A 126 48.75 1.28 -18.39
N LYS A 127 47.75 0.39 -18.56
CA LYS A 127 46.37 0.41 -18.08
C LYS A 127 45.49 1.62 -18.45
N HIS A 128 44.90 1.51 -19.64
CA HIS A 128 43.64 2.09 -20.14
C HIS A 128 42.86 3.00 -19.15
N PRO A 129 42.98 4.34 -19.26
CA PRO A 129 42.15 5.28 -18.51
C PRO A 129 40.65 5.08 -18.75
N GLU A 130 40.28 4.52 -19.90
CA GLU A 130 38.90 4.29 -20.30
C GLU A 130 38.22 3.14 -19.53
N LEU A 131 38.93 2.02 -19.30
CA LEU A 131 38.45 0.91 -18.45
C LEU A 131 38.36 1.33 -16.98
N ARG A 132 39.27 2.20 -16.51
CA ARG A 132 39.20 2.79 -15.16
C ARG A 132 37.99 3.73 -15.04
N ARG A 133 37.74 4.59 -16.05
CA ARG A 133 36.52 5.41 -16.13
C ARG A 133 35.25 4.56 -16.18
N GLN A 134 35.25 3.47 -16.95
CA GLN A 134 34.10 2.58 -17.07
C GLN A 134 33.84 1.82 -15.76
N LYS A 135 34.89 1.36 -15.06
CA LYS A 135 34.78 0.78 -13.71
C LYS A 135 34.32 1.79 -12.66
N ILE A 136 34.83 3.03 -12.69
CA ILE A 136 34.39 4.11 -11.80
C ILE A 136 32.93 4.45 -12.10
N MET A 137 32.51 4.56 -13.36
CA MET A 137 31.09 4.75 -13.73
C MET A 137 30.22 3.58 -13.27
N MET A 138 30.71 2.34 -13.39
CA MET A 138 29.98 1.15 -12.94
C MET A 138 29.91 1.06 -11.41
N GLN A 139 30.97 1.46 -10.70
CA GLN A 139 30.99 1.62 -9.24
C GLN A 139 30.10 2.77 -8.77
N VAL A 140 30.09 3.92 -9.44
CA VAL A 140 29.19 5.04 -9.15
C VAL A 140 27.74 4.67 -9.45
N ARG A 141 27.49 3.88 -10.51
CA ARG A 141 26.16 3.34 -10.82
C ARG A 141 25.70 2.31 -9.79
N ASN A 142 26.58 1.42 -9.35
CA ASN A 142 26.28 0.45 -8.29
C ASN A 142 26.16 1.12 -6.91
N ALA A 143 26.97 2.15 -6.62
CA ALA A 143 26.86 2.95 -5.41
C ALA A 143 25.58 3.79 -5.42
N ARG A 144 25.17 4.35 -6.57
CA ARG A 144 23.85 4.96 -6.74
C ARG A 144 22.72 3.95 -6.57
N ASN A 145 22.85 2.72 -7.09
CA ASN A 145 21.86 1.67 -6.86
C ASN A 145 21.78 1.22 -5.39
N ASN A 146 22.91 1.16 -4.68
CA ASN A 146 22.91 0.84 -3.25
C ASN A 146 22.43 2.02 -2.38
N ALA A 147 22.72 3.26 -2.77
CA ALA A 147 22.17 4.46 -2.13
C ALA A 147 20.66 4.62 -2.37
N ARG A 148 20.18 4.23 -3.56
CA ARG A 148 18.74 4.13 -3.91
C ARG A 148 17.96 3.22 -2.96
N HIS A 149 18.62 2.23 -2.34
CA HIS A 149 18.00 1.35 -1.37
C HIS A 149 18.03 1.89 0.07
N HIS A 150 18.69 3.01 0.37
CA HIS A 150 18.83 3.48 1.76
C HIS A 150 17.85 4.59 2.16
N THR A 151 17.38 5.44 1.25
CA THR A 151 16.74 6.72 1.60
C THR A 151 15.22 6.67 1.84
N PHE A 152 14.61 5.49 1.77
CA PHE A 152 13.18 5.28 2.09
C PHE A 152 12.95 4.23 3.18
N ASN A 153 14.05 3.83 3.81
CA ASN A 153 14.06 2.85 4.89
C ASN A 153 14.23 3.49 6.26
N GLU A 154 13.93 4.78 6.37
CA GLU A 154 13.89 5.46 7.65
C GLU A 154 12.66 5.01 8.42
N TRP A 155 12.88 4.73 9.69
CA TRP A 155 11.82 4.44 10.63
C TRP A 155 11.00 5.70 10.85
N SER A 156 9.67 5.61 10.83
CA SER A 156 8.84 6.73 11.26
C SER A 156 9.03 7.04 12.75
N ILE A 157 9.40 6.01 13.52
CA ILE A 157 9.87 6.09 14.90
C ILE A 157 10.80 4.90 15.12
N GLU A 158 11.99 5.15 15.66
CA GLU A 158 12.96 4.08 15.92
C GLU A 158 12.51 3.27 17.14
N PRO A 159 12.37 1.93 17.02
CA PRO A 159 12.07 1.10 18.16
C PRO A 159 13.16 1.22 19.22
N THR A 160 12.77 1.53 20.46
CA THR A 160 13.72 1.57 21.57
C THR A 160 13.94 0.17 22.14
N PRO A 161 15.07 -0.10 22.81
CA PRO A 161 15.31 -1.39 23.48
C PRO A 161 14.29 -1.74 24.57
N LEU A 162 13.59 -0.74 25.10
CA LEU A 162 12.53 -0.92 26.10
C LEU A 162 11.23 -1.46 25.50
N TRP A 163 11.06 -1.35 24.18
CA TRP A 163 9.84 -1.80 23.52
C TRP A 163 9.87 -3.30 23.27
N VAL A 164 8.84 -3.99 23.75
CA VAL A 164 8.70 -5.44 23.56
C VAL A 164 7.84 -5.72 22.33
N VAL A 165 8.32 -6.55 21.41
CA VAL A 165 7.52 -6.98 20.25
C VAL A 165 6.44 -7.95 20.73
N VAL A 166 5.18 -7.52 20.61
CA VAL A 166 4.00 -8.26 21.06
C VAL A 166 3.42 -9.12 19.94
N ALA A 167 3.46 -8.62 18.70
CA ALA A 167 2.98 -9.34 17.54
C ALA A 167 3.64 -8.83 16.25
N GLU A 168 3.75 -9.71 15.26
CA GLU A 168 4.11 -9.35 13.89
C GLU A 168 2.97 -9.73 12.95
N ILE A 169 2.62 -8.82 12.04
CA ILE A 169 1.55 -8.97 11.05
C ILE A 169 2.17 -8.87 9.66
N PRO A 170 2.49 -10.00 9.02
CA PRO A 170 2.92 -10.02 7.64
C PRO A 170 1.84 -9.53 6.66
N PHE A 171 2.22 -8.77 5.62
CA PHE A 171 1.26 -8.22 4.66
C PHE A 171 0.45 -9.30 3.92
N ASN A 172 1.03 -10.49 3.70
CA ASN A 172 0.31 -11.60 3.09
C ASN A 172 -0.85 -12.12 3.95
N GLN A 173 -0.85 -11.89 5.27
CA GLN A 173 -1.97 -12.21 6.15
C GLN A 173 -3.06 -11.15 6.01
N LEU A 174 -2.71 -9.86 5.98
CA LEU A 174 -3.67 -8.76 5.80
C LEU A 174 -4.40 -8.84 4.47
N LEU A 175 -3.69 -9.17 3.39
CA LEU A 175 -4.28 -9.30 2.05
C LEU A 175 -5.24 -10.50 1.92
N LYS A 176 -5.21 -11.45 2.86
CA LYS A 176 -6.11 -12.61 2.91
C LYS A 176 -7.31 -12.41 3.82
N GLN A 177 -7.31 -11.36 4.65
CA GLN A 177 -8.46 -11.07 5.49
C GLN A 177 -9.61 -10.63 4.60
N GLU A 178 -10.79 -11.19 4.80
CA GLU A 178 -11.99 -10.76 4.12
C GLU A 178 -13.14 -10.72 5.11
N PHE A 179 -13.93 -9.67 5.02
CA PHE A 179 -15.15 -9.51 5.78
C PHE A 179 -16.23 -8.95 4.89
N ASN A 180 -17.47 -9.46 4.98
CA ASN A 180 -18.55 -8.97 4.13
C ASN A 180 -18.97 -7.56 4.56
N SER A 181 -18.54 -6.53 3.81
CA SER A 181 -18.77 -5.14 4.17
C SER A 181 -20.25 -4.74 4.18
N SER A 182 -21.14 -5.49 3.52
CA SER A 182 -22.58 -5.19 3.53
C SER A 182 -23.27 -5.49 4.87
N THR A 183 -22.62 -6.28 5.73
CA THR A 183 -23.14 -6.60 7.06
C THR A 183 -22.83 -5.53 8.11
N ILE A 184 -21.98 -4.56 7.76
CA ILE A 184 -21.60 -3.46 8.66
C ILE A 184 -22.75 -2.48 8.74
N LYS A 185 -23.22 -2.22 9.96
CA LYS A 185 -24.21 -1.17 10.20
C LYS A 185 -23.49 0.17 10.30
N VAL A 186 -24.00 1.17 9.61
CA VAL A 186 -23.45 2.52 9.60
C VAL A 186 -24.49 3.49 10.11
N GLU A 187 -24.14 4.26 11.13
CA GLU A 187 -25.01 5.26 11.75
C GLU A 187 -24.28 6.60 11.80
N ASP A 188 -24.97 7.67 11.45
CA ASP A 188 -24.45 9.03 11.63
C ASP A 188 -24.80 9.51 13.05
N LEU A 189 -23.80 10.06 13.75
CA LEU A 189 -23.99 10.59 15.10
C LEU A 189 -24.37 12.06 15.03
N PHE A 190 -23.48 12.89 14.49
CA PHE A 190 -23.68 14.32 14.32
C PHE A 190 -22.64 14.91 13.35
N TRP A 191 -22.80 16.20 13.05
CA TRP A 191 -21.95 16.96 12.15
C TRP A 191 -21.37 18.19 12.86
N ARG A 192 -20.21 18.66 12.38
CA ARG A 192 -19.54 19.92 12.76
C ARG A 192 -18.91 20.56 11.52
N GLY A 193 -18.54 21.83 11.61
CA GLY A 193 -17.92 22.60 10.53
C GLY A 193 -18.93 23.11 9.50
N LYS A 194 -18.44 23.47 8.32
CA LYS A 194 -19.21 24.15 7.26
C LYS A 194 -19.16 23.34 5.97
N LEU A 195 -20.32 23.08 5.37
CA LEU A 195 -20.42 22.40 4.09
C LEU A 195 -20.71 23.39 2.97
N GLY A 196 -19.77 23.55 2.04
CA GLY A 196 -19.94 24.37 0.83
C GLY A 196 -20.55 23.61 -0.34
N TYR A 197 -21.04 24.35 -1.34
CA TYR A 197 -21.41 23.77 -2.63
C TYR A 197 -20.21 23.63 -3.56
N TYR A 198 -20.12 22.50 -4.26
CA TYR A 198 -19.11 22.31 -5.31
C TYR A 198 -19.43 23.16 -6.55
N ASP A 199 -18.47 23.97 -7.00
CA ASP A 199 -18.60 24.74 -8.23
C ASP A 199 -18.47 23.84 -9.46
N LYS A 200 -19.60 23.54 -10.10
CA LYS A 200 -19.65 22.75 -11.34
C LYS A 200 -18.83 23.37 -12.47
N LYS A 201 -18.51 24.67 -12.45
CA LYS A 201 -17.66 25.30 -13.46
C LYS A 201 -16.25 24.68 -13.48
N MET A 202 -15.78 24.19 -12.34
CA MET A 202 -14.47 23.57 -12.19
C MET A 202 -14.33 22.26 -12.98
N ASP A 203 -15.44 21.57 -13.28
CA ASP A 203 -15.41 20.35 -14.10
C ASP A 203 -15.09 20.63 -15.58
N TYR A 204 -15.27 21.87 -16.04
CA TYR A 204 -15.01 22.28 -17.43
C TYR A 204 -13.59 22.82 -17.65
N ILE A 205 -12.70 22.72 -16.65
CA ILE A 205 -11.29 23.07 -16.80
C ILE A 205 -10.65 22.10 -17.79
N THR A 206 -10.05 22.64 -18.85
CA THR A 206 -9.30 21.90 -19.87
C THR A 206 -7.87 22.43 -19.95
N LEU A 207 -7.03 21.81 -20.76
CA LEU A 207 -5.66 22.29 -20.96
C LEU A 207 -5.63 23.72 -21.54
N LYS A 208 -6.60 24.06 -22.39
CA LYS A 208 -6.71 25.40 -23.02
C LYS A 208 -7.23 26.46 -22.05
N THR A 209 -7.95 26.03 -21.03
CA THR A 209 -8.59 26.88 -20.01
C THR A 209 -8.04 26.52 -18.63
N GLU A 210 -6.73 26.26 -18.52
CA GLU A 210 -6.11 25.95 -17.23
C GLU A 210 -6.28 27.13 -16.27
N VAL A 211 -6.58 26.82 -15.02
CA VAL A 211 -6.84 27.82 -13.97
C VAL A 211 -5.68 27.82 -12.99
N ASN A 212 -5.23 29.00 -12.57
CA ASN A 212 -4.20 29.10 -11.54
C ASN A 212 -4.74 28.58 -10.20
N LEU A 213 -3.95 27.74 -9.52
CA LEU A 213 -4.24 27.38 -8.14
C LEU A 213 -3.99 28.60 -7.24
N GLN A 214 -4.98 28.99 -6.47
CA GLN A 214 -4.91 30.12 -5.55
C GLN A 214 -4.20 29.72 -4.25
N HIS A 215 -3.45 30.65 -3.66
CA HIS A 215 -2.77 30.45 -2.39
C HIS A 215 -3.70 30.74 -1.20
N LEU A 216 -4.69 29.86 -1.00
CA LEU A 216 -5.70 30.00 0.07
C LEU A 216 -5.23 29.42 1.42
N SER A 217 -4.06 28.79 1.45
CA SER A 217 -3.47 28.16 2.65
C SER A 217 -3.26 29.15 3.80
N ASN A 218 -3.01 30.43 3.49
CA ASN A 218 -2.79 31.47 4.49
C ASN A 218 -4.10 32.20 4.87
N SER A 219 -5.20 31.93 4.19
CA SER A 219 -6.49 32.58 4.43
C SER A 219 -7.38 31.79 5.39
N TYR A 220 -7.04 30.53 5.63
CA TYR A 220 -7.81 29.62 6.45
C TYR A 220 -6.90 28.83 7.37
N ASP A 221 -7.43 28.51 8.55
CA ASP A 221 -6.79 27.63 9.50
C ASP A 221 -7.22 26.18 9.24
N TYR A 222 -6.22 25.29 9.25
CA TYR A 222 -6.39 23.86 8.98
C TYR A 222 -5.98 23.05 10.21
N TYR A 223 -6.81 22.09 10.59
CA TYR A 223 -6.64 21.31 11.80
C TYR A 223 -6.30 19.86 11.45
N TRP A 224 -5.20 19.35 12.02
CA TRP A 224 -4.81 17.94 11.93
C TRP A 224 -5.10 17.19 13.23
N THR A 225 -6.12 17.62 13.98
CA THR A 225 -6.48 17.11 15.30
C THR A 225 -6.50 15.59 15.34
N SER A 226 -5.78 15.03 16.31
CA SER A 226 -5.64 13.61 16.56
C SER A 226 -6.96 13.00 17.08
N THR A 227 -7.02 11.69 17.28
CA THR A 227 -8.18 11.05 17.91
C THR A 227 -8.28 11.43 19.40
N HIS A 228 -7.14 11.54 20.07
CA HIS A 228 -7.07 11.88 21.49
C HIS A 228 -7.46 13.35 21.74
N ASP A 229 -7.05 14.25 20.85
CA ASP A 229 -7.29 15.69 20.98
C ASP A 229 -8.69 16.12 20.46
N ASP A 230 -9.59 15.17 20.19
CA ASP A 230 -10.95 15.44 19.69
C ASP A 230 -12.01 15.16 20.77
N ASP A 231 -12.46 16.24 21.42
CA ASP A 231 -13.48 16.19 22.48
C ASP A 231 -14.79 15.55 22.01
N CYS A 232 -15.17 15.71 20.74
CA CYS A 232 -16.39 15.09 20.22
C CYS A 232 -16.29 13.56 20.20
N ILE A 233 -15.10 13.01 19.93
CA ILE A 233 -14.87 11.57 20.02
C ILE A 233 -14.84 11.14 21.49
N ALA A 234 -14.16 11.91 22.35
CA ALA A 234 -14.06 11.62 23.78
C ALA A 234 -15.45 11.56 24.45
N ASP A 235 -16.33 12.52 24.16
CA ASP A 235 -17.70 12.56 24.68
C ASP A 235 -18.49 11.31 24.27
N VAL A 236 -18.41 10.90 23.00
CA VAL A 236 -19.10 9.69 22.50
C VAL A 236 -18.57 8.43 23.19
N LEU A 237 -17.26 8.36 23.46
CA LEU A 237 -16.67 7.22 24.19
C LEU A 237 -17.13 7.18 25.64
N LEU A 238 -17.18 8.32 26.32
CA LEU A 238 -17.66 8.44 27.69
C LEU A 238 -19.14 8.06 27.81
N GLU A 239 -19.98 8.53 26.88
CA GLU A 239 -21.39 8.14 26.81
C GLU A 239 -21.55 6.63 26.59
N THR A 240 -20.77 6.06 25.66
CA THR A 240 -20.80 4.62 25.37
C THR A 240 -20.38 3.81 26.60
N TYR A 241 -19.33 4.26 27.31
CA TYR A 241 -18.84 3.62 28.53
C TYR A 241 -19.87 3.64 29.67
N ASN A 242 -20.52 4.79 29.88
CA ASN A 242 -21.53 4.96 30.92
C ASN A 242 -22.77 4.09 30.65
N ASN A 243 -23.14 3.91 29.38
CA ASN A 243 -24.24 3.02 29.00
C ASN A 243 -23.88 1.54 29.22
N THR A 244 -22.63 1.13 28.96
CA THR A 244 -22.18 -0.24 29.26
C THR A 244 -22.16 -0.53 30.76
N LYS A 245 -21.72 0.42 31.61
CA LYS A 245 -21.68 0.24 33.07
C LYS A 245 -23.05 0.15 33.74
N LYS A 246 -24.06 0.86 33.22
CA LYS A 246 -25.41 0.81 33.80
C LYS A 246 -26.05 -0.58 33.68
N ASN A 247 -25.70 -1.35 32.65
CA ASN A 247 -26.23 -2.70 32.46
C ASN A 247 -25.71 -3.71 33.51
N ASP A 248 -24.53 -3.48 34.11
CA ASP A 248 -23.97 -4.36 35.13
C ASP A 248 -24.59 -4.16 36.53
N VAL A 249 -25.25 -3.02 36.79
CA VAL A 249 -25.79 -2.68 38.12
C VAL A 249 -27.15 -3.36 38.40
N ASP A 250 -27.83 -3.91 37.38
CA ASP A 250 -29.13 -4.60 37.55
C ASP A 250 -29.02 -6.09 37.91
N THR A 251 -27.81 -6.62 38.07
CA THR A 251 -27.59 -7.97 38.62
C THR A 251 -26.87 -7.91 39.96
N THR A 252 -27.67 -7.98 41.03
CA THR A 252 -27.28 -8.26 42.43
C THR A 252 -26.28 -7.28 43.05
N GLU A 253 -26.82 -6.31 43.79
CA GLU A 253 -26.12 -5.62 44.87
C GLU A 253 -25.60 -6.62 45.92
N GLU A 254 -24.32 -7.00 45.81
CA GLU A 254 -23.50 -7.27 46.99
C GLU A 254 -22.42 -6.19 47.08
N LYS A 255 -22.66 -5.25 47.99
CA LYS A 255 -21.73 -4.19 48.37
C LYS A 255 -20.41 -4.80 48.81
N THR A 256 -19.38 -4.68 47.98
CA THR A 256 -17.99 -4.67 48.44
C THR A 256 -17.34 -3.37 48.02
N GLU A 257 -17.15 -2.49 49.01
CA GLU A 257 -16.30 -1.31 48.88
C GLU A 257 -14.87 -1.75 48.52
N VAL A 258 -14.49 -1.63 47.25
CA VAL A 258 -13.08 -1.69 46.89
C VAL A 258 -12.51 -0.28 47.02
N LYS A 259 -12.00 0.02 48.23
CA LYS A 259 -11.13 1.17 48.46
C LYS A 259 -9.93 1.07 47.51
N ALA A 260 -9.71 2.13 46.74
CA ALA A 260 -8.47 2.36 46.00
C ALA A 260 -7.29 2.21 46.97
N LYS A 261 -6.59 1.08 46.87
CA LYS A 261 -5.31 0.84 47.53
C LYS A 261 -4.29 0.63 46.43
N ASN A 262 -3.32 1.55 46.39
CA ASN A 262 -2.03 1.36 45.75
C ASN A 262 -1.53 -0.06 46.03
N MET A 263 -1.21 -0.81 44.98
CA MET A 263 -0.57 -2.11 45.11
C MET A 263 0.59 -2.22 44.10
N PRO A 264 1.76 -2.78 44.48
CA PRO A 264 2.99 -2.68 43.70
C PRO A 264 3.17 -3.82 42.69
N LEU A 265 4.07 -3.59 41.72
CA LEU A 265 4.57 -4.44 40.63
C LEU A 265 4.65 -5.95 40.91
N GLN A 266 4.31 -6.78 39.90
CA GLN A 266 5.01 -8.03 39.66
C GLN A 266 5.19 -8.33 38.15
N SER A 267 6.44 -8.60 37.81
CA SER A 267 7.00 -9.09 36.54
C SER A 267 6.45 -10.46 36.09
N GLU A 268 6.41 -10.62 34.76
CA GLU A 268 6.47 -11.88 34.00
C GLU A 268 5.60 -13.06 34.48
N LYS A 269 4.39 -13.17 33.93
CA LYS A 269 3.70 -14.45 33.75
C LYS A 269 3.03 -14.51 32.39
N ASN A 270 3.19 -15.65 31.70
CA ASN A 270 2.38 -16.03 30.55
C ASN A 270 0.90 -15.75 30.86
N HIS A 271 0.34 -14.71 30.26
CA HIS A 271 -1.01 -14.27 30.54
C HIS A 271 -2.01 -15.36 30.14
N ASP A 272 -2.84 -15.75 31.10
CA ASP A 272 -3.86 -16.78 30.92
C ASP A 272 -4.97 -16.19 30.03
N SER A 273 -4.91 -16.45 28.71
CA SER A 273 -5.84 -15.85 27.74
C SER A 273 -7.31 -16.13 28.06
N ALA A 274 -7.58 -17.22 28.80
CA ALA A 274 -8.91 -17.55 29.27
C ALA A 274 -9.47 -16.58 30.34
N ALA A 275 -8.61 -15.94 31.13
CA ALA A 275 -9.03 -14.94 32.11
C ALA A 275 -9.43 -13.63 31.39
N LEU A 276 -8.60 -13.17 30.45
CA LEU A 276 -8.89 -12.00 29.63
C LEU A 276 -10.18 -12.17 28.82
N ASP A 277 -10.38 -13.36 28.22
CA ASP A 277 -11.60 -13.67 27.49
C ASP A 277 -12.83 -13.54 28.39
N LYS A 278 -12.78 -14.06 29.63
CA LYS A 278 -13.88 -13.92 30.60
C LYS A 278 -14.15 -12.46 30.98
N ASP A 279 -13.10 -11.66 31.12
CA ASP A 279 -13.23 -10.25 31.47
C ASP A 279 -13.84 -9.44 30.33
N LEU A 280 -13.42 -9.70 29.08
CA LEU A 280 -14.01 -9.05 27.90
C LEU A 280 -15.47 -9.45 27.68
N LEU A 281 -15.86 -10.67 28.02
CA LEU A 281 -17.23 -11.15 27.87
C LEU A 281 -18.23 -10.52 28.86
N ARG A 282 -17.76 -9.70 29.82
CA ARG A 282 -18.62 -8.84 30.65
C ARG A 282 -19.22 -7.69 29.84
N TYR A 283 -18.57 -7.29 28.76
CA TYR A 283 -19.03 -6.21 27.90
C TYR A 283 -19.88 -6.74 26.74
N ASP A 284 -20.83 -5.92 26.30
CA ASP A 284 -21.70 -6.23 25.16
C ASP A 284 -21.03 -6.02 23.81
N GLN A 285 -19.96 -5.20 23.76
CA GLN A 285 -19.27 -4.79 22.54
C GLN A 285 -17.83 -4.35 22.81
N ILE A 286 -17.01 -4.38 21.77
CA ILE A 286 -15.67 -3.76 21.73
C ILE A 286 -15.82 -2.38 21.08
N VAL A 287 -15.24 -1.35 21.69
CA VAL A 287 -15.33 0.03 21.18
C VAL A 287 -13.97 0.47 20.67
N VAL A 288 -13.93 1.06 19.48
CA VAL A 288 -12.70 1.57 18.85
C VAL A 288 -12.91 3.02 18.46
N ALA A 289 -11.98 3.89 18.82
CA ALA A 289 -11.95 5.28 18.38
C ALA A 289 -10.76 5.52 17.47
N ALA A 290 -11.02 6.13 16.31
CA ALA A 290 -9.98 6.56 15.38
C ALA A 290 -10.53 7.59 14.39
N THR A 291 -9.70 8.54 13.95
CA THR A 291 -10.03 9.38 12.78
C THR A 291 -10.06 8.56 11.48
N ASP A 292 -10.76 9.06 10.46
CA ASP A 292 -10.85 8.41 9.15
C ASP A 292 -9.48 8.22 8.49
N GLN A 293 -8.56 9.17 8.65
CA GLN A 293 -7.18 9.08 8.18
C GLN A 293 -6.45 7.85 8.77
N ILE A 294 -6.59 7.62 10.07
CA ILE A 294 -6.00 6.49 10.78
C ILE A 294 -6.60 5.17 10.29
N LEU A 295 -7.94 5.11 10.18
CA LEU A 295 -8.62 3.93 9.64
C LEU A 295 -8.20 3.64 8.20
N ALA A 296 -8.06 4.66 7.36
CA ALA A 296 -7.58 4.52 5.99
C ALA A 296 -6.14 3.99 5.92
N VAL A 297 -5.27 4.36 6.86
CA VAL A 297 -3.92 3.77 7.00
C VAL A 297 -4.02 2.27 7.29
N LEU A 298 -4.88 1.85 8.22
CA LEU A 298 -5.08 0.45 8.56
C LEU A 298 -5.67 -0.36 7.39
N MET A 299 -6.69 0.18 6.71
CA MET A 299 -7.33 -0.44 5.54
C MET A 299 -6.37 -0.67 4.38
N THR A 300 -5.37 0.22 4.21
CA THR A 300 -4.45 0.22 3.06
C THR A 300 -3.02 -0.16 3.45
N ALA A 301 -2.83 -0.67 4.68
CA ALA A 301 -1.53 -0.89 5.29
C ALA A 301 -0.57 -1.73 4.41
N ALA A 302 -1.09 -2.79 3.79
CA ALA A 302 -0.33 -3.71 2.94
C ALA A 302 0.17 -3.09 1.61
N ARG A 303 -0.26 -1.87 1.24
CA ARG A 303 0.23 -1.15 0.06
C ARG A 303 1.33 -0.14 0.38
N SER A 304 1.47 0.23 1.64
CA SER A 304 2.42 1.27 2.04
C SER A 304 3.86 0.77 1.91
N LYS A 305 4.71 1.60 1.30
CA LYS A 305 6.16 1.40 1.23
C LYS A 305 6.91 2.24 2.25
N TYR A 306 6.44 3.43 2.62
CA TYR A 306 7.10 4.23 3.66
C TYR A 306 6.70 3.75 5.05
N SER A 307 7.62 3.82 6.00
CA SER A 307 7.32 3.52 7.41
C SER A 307 6.32 4.52 7.97
N TRP A 308 5.42 4.06 8.83
CA TRP A 308 4.45 4.86 9.58
C TRP A 308 4.18 4.15 10.90
N HIS A 309 3.76 4.91 11.92
CA HIS A 309 3.40 4.39 13.22
C HIS A 309 2.08 4.99 13.70
N LEU A 310 1.38 4.22 14.54
CA LEU A 310 0.18 4.61 15.25
C LEU A 310 0.35 4.29 16.73
N ASN A 311 -0.06 5.22 17.58
CA ASN A 311 -0.10 5.02 19.02
C ASN A 311 -1.45 4.39 19.37
N ILE A 312 -1.45 3.40 20.25
CA ILE A 312 -2.65 2.66 20.62
C ILE A 312 -2.73 2.64 22.13
N THR A 313 -3.83 3.14 22.66
CA THR A 313 -4.17 3.02 24.08
C THR A 313 -5.30 2.00 24.21
N LYS A 314 -5.06 0.92 24.96
CA LYS A 314 -6.10 -0.07 25.29
C LYS A 314 -6.48 0.06 26.76
N ILE A 315 -7.77 0.23 27.02
CA ILE A 315 -8.36 0.27 28.36
C ILE A 315 -9.62 -0.59 28.33
N GLU A 316 -9.64 -1.69 29.07
CA GLU A 316 -10.77 -2.63 29.14
C GLU A 316 -11.24 -3.10 27.74
N ASN A 317 -12.48 -2.78 27.36
CA ASN A 317 -13.09 -3.08 26.06
C ASN A 317 -12.90 -1.97 25.00
N GLN A 318 -12.16 -0.91 25.33
CA GLN A 318 -11.95 0.25 24.48
C GLN A 318 -10.53 0.29 23.91
N ILE A 319 -10.43 0.68 22.64
CA ILE A 319 -9.17 0.88 21.94
C ILE A 319 -9.19 2.25 21.28
N ILE A 320 -8.28 3.12 21.69
CA ILE A 320 -8.07 4.42 21.06
C ILE A 320 -6.85 4.30 20.18
N ILE A 321 -7.00 4.55 18.88
CA ILE A 321 -5.90 4.55 17.92
C ILE A 321 -5.64 6.00 17.52
N ASP A 322 -4.41 6.43 17.74
CA ASP A 322 -4.00 7.80 17.56
C ASP A 322 -2.72 7.94 16.71
N LYS A 323 -2.45 9.17 16.27
CA LYS A 323 -1.24 9.57 15.54
C LYS A 323 -0.51 10.66 16.33
N ALA A 324 0.82 10.68 16.25
CA ALA A 324 1.59 11.81 16.78
C ALA A 324 1.36 13.09 15.95
N ASN A 325 1.43 14.24 16.59
CA ASN A 325 1.34 15.54 15.91
C ASN A 325 2.52 15.72 14.95
N GLY A 326 2.22 16.05 13.68
CA GLY A 326 3.23 16.14 12.63
C GLY A 326 3.73 14.79 12.13
N SER A 327 2.98 13.71 12.39
CA SER A 327 3.29 12.38 11.89
C SER A 327 3.31 12.35 10.36
N ILE A 328 4.03 11.39 9.79
CA ILE A 328 4.01 11.10 8.34
C ILE A 328 2.60 10.80 7.81
N ILE A 329 1.64 10.49 8.69
CA ILE A 329 0.24 10.28 8.34
C ILE A 329 -0.44 11.58 7.87
N ASP A 330 -0.03 12.73 8.42
CA ASP A 330 -0.52 14.06 8.00
C ASP A 330 0.04 14.49 6.65
N MET A 331 1.14 13.85 6.24
CA MET A 331 1.85 14.16 5.02
C MET A 331 1.31 13.34 3.84
N LEU A 332 1.15 13.98 2.69
CA LEU A 332 0.74 13.30 1.47
C LEU A 332 1.94 12.83 0.66
N THR A 333 2.14 11.53 0.55
CA THR A 333 3.27 10.97 -0.18
C THR A 333 3.14 11.20 -1.69
N VAL A 334 4.26 11.43 -2.38
CA VAL A 334 4.29 11.63 -3.84
C VAL A 334 5.17 10.54 -4.44
N ASN A 335 4.60 9.79 -5.37
CA ASN A 335 5.25 8.70 -6.10
C ASN A 335 5.85 7.60 -5.18
N GLU A 336 5.25 7.37 -4.00
CA GLU A 336 5.68 6.35 -3.03
C GLU A 336 5.77 4.96 -3.65
N THR A 337 4.75 4.56 -4.42
CA THR A 337 4.67 3.21 -4.97
C THR A 337 5.28 3.10 -6.37
N ALA A 338 5.81 4.19 -6.90
CA ALA A 338 6.48 4.20 -8.20
C ALA A 338 7.65 3.21 -8.27
N PRO A 339 8.02 2.73 -9.48
CA PRO A 339 9.22 1.91 -9.67
C PRO A 339 10.51 2.64 -9.28
N GLU A 340 10.57 3.95 -9.56
CA GLU A 340 11.65 4.85 -9.14
C GLU A 340 11.07 5.98 -8.27
N PRO A 341 10.95 5.78 -6.95
CA PRO A 341 10.42 6.80 -6.04
C PRO A 341 11.43 7.97 -5.84
N PRO A 342 10.98 9.17 -5.43
CA PRO A 342 11.83 10.37 -5.36
C PRO A 342 12.95 10.28 -4.30
N MET A 343 14.22 10.42 -4.64
CA MET A 343 15.29 10.22 -3.64
C MET A 343 15.50 11.43 -2.71
N GLN A 344 15.94 11.20 -1.47
CA GLN A 344 16.25 12.27 -0.51
C GLN A 344 17.42 13.17 -0.97
N ASP A 345 18.36 12.61 -1.72
CA ASP A 345 19.51 13.31 -2.29
C ASP A 345 19.22 13.90 -3.67
N ALA A 346 17.95 14.03 -4.06
CA ALA A 346 17.57 14.67 -5.32
C ALA A 346 18.28 16.02 -5.51
N GLU A 347 18.89 16.19 -6.68
CA GLU A 347 19.64 17.40 -7.06
C GLU A 347 18.75 18.65 -6.94
N ILE A 348 17.50 18.52 -7.39
CA ILE A 348 16.47 19.54 -7.22
C ILE A 348 15.88 19.39 -5.82
N LYS A 349 16.21 20.33 -4.91
CA LYS A 349 15.79 20.30 -3.50
C LYS A 349 14.27 20.19 -3.32
N VAL A 350 13.49 20.87 -4.18
CA VAL A 350 12.02 20.83 -4.15
C VAL A 350 11.42 19.50 -4.62
N ASN A 351 12.25 18.56 -5.09
CA ASN A 351 11.83 17.21 -5.50
C ASN A 351 12.22 16.13 -4.49
N ARG A 352 12.67 16.52 -3.29
CA ARG A 352 12.93 15.60 -2.18
C ARG A 352 11.61 15.22 -1.51
N PRO A 353 11.47 13.99 -0.96
CA PRO A 353 10.20 13.50 -0.42
C PRO A 353 9.51 14.42 0.60
N PRO A 354 10.21 15.01 1.60
CA PRO A 354 9.54 15.91 2.55
C PRO A 354 8.97 17.15 1.86
N ALA A 355 9.76 17.79 0.99
CA ALA A 355 9.34 18.98 0.25
C ALA A 355 8.16 18.70 -0.69
N LEU A 356 8.17 17.55 -1.38
CA LEU A 356 7.04 17.10 -2.20
C LEU A 356 5.80 16.81 -1.37
N GLY A 357 5.98 16.30 -0.14
CA GLY A 357 4.88 16.06 0.79
C GLY A 357 4.20 17.35 1.23
N TYR A 358 4.99 18.35 1.64
CA TYR A 358 4.46 19.66 2.05
C TYR A 358 3.75 20.37 0.89
N GLU A 359 4.34 20.32 -0.31
CA GLU A 359 3.69 20.82 -1.51
C GLU A 359 2.37 20.10 -1.77
N ALA A 360 2.33 18.76 -1.71
CA ALA A 360 1.11 17.99 -1.96
C ALA A 360 -0.01 18.30 -0.96
N VAL A 361 0.33 18.50 0.32
CA VAL A 361 -0.61 18.94 1.37
C VAL A 361 -1.18 20.31 1.02
N ARG A 362 -0.31 21.29 0.73
CA ARG A 362 -0.72 22.66 0.39
C ARG A 362 -1.58 22.71 -0.86
N VAL A 363 -1.23 21.93 -1.88
CA VAL A 363 -2.01 21.80 -3.12
C VAL A 363 -3.40 21.27 -2.80
N ASN A 364 -3.52 20.24 -1.94
CA ASN A 364 -4.83 19.69 -1.57
C ASN A 364 -5.67 20.68 -0.75
N GLN A 365 -5.07 21.38 0.22
CA GLN A 365 -5.73 22.42 1.00
C GLN A 365 -6.31 23.53 0.11
N ASN A 366 -5.47 24.10 -0.76
CA ASN A 366 -5.88 25.14 -1.70
C ASN A 366 -6.98 24.64 -2.65
N MET A 367 -6.81 23.44 -3.21
CA MET A 367 -7.79 22.84 -4.13
C MET A 367 -9.15 22.64 -3.47
N ARG A 368 -9.20 22.13 -2.22
CA ARG A 368 -10.45 21.88 -1.50
C ARG A 368 -11.26 23.16 -1.27
N GLN A 369 -10.59 24.29 -1.02
CA GLN A 369 -11.27 25.59 -0.87
C GLN A 369 -11.62 26.23 -2.21
N GLN A 370 -10.72 26.16 -3.20
CA GLN A 370 -10.92 26.80 -4.50
C GLN A 370 -12.06 26.19 -5.32
N VAL A 371 -12.38 24.90 -5.14
CA VAL A 371 -13.47 24.25 -5.89
C VAL A 371 -14.87 24.57 -5.37
N LEU A 372 -14.98 25.32 -4.27
CA LEU A 372 -16.27 25.70 -3.69
C LEU A 372 -16.83 26.92 -4.41
N LEU A 373 -18.16 26.99 -4.52
CA LEU A 373 -18.82 28.22 -4.93
C LEU A 373 -18.63 29.28 -3.83
N SER A 374 -17.97 30.38 -4.19
CA SER A 374 -17.72 31.50 -3.29
C SER A 374 -19.01 32.04 -2.67
N GLU A 375 -18.96 32.40 -1.39
CA GLU A 375 -20.04 33.02 -0.62
C GLU A 375 -21.33 32.20 -0.48
N THR A 376 -21.32 30.93 -0.92
CA THR A 376 -22.49 30.03 -0.79
C THR A 376 -22.14 28.82 0.09
N ILE A 377 -22.65 28.84 1.32
CA ILE A 377 -22.59 27.71 2.24
C ILE A 377 -23.91 26.92 2.08
N HIS A 378 -23.81 25.60 1.92
CA HIS A 378 -24.99 24.74 1.94
C HIS A 378 -25.54 24.65 3.37
N GLU A 379 -24.67 24.35 4.34
CA GLU A 379 -25.07 24.17 5.74
C GLU A 379 -23.90 24.46 6.70
N ASP A 380 -24.22 25.04 7.85
CA ASP A 380 -23.29 25.33 8.94
C ASP A 380 -23.71 24.54 10.18
N PHE A 381 -22.85 23.62 10.62
CA PHE A 381 -23.11 22.71 11.73
C PHE A 381 -22.47 23.17 13.05
N GLY A 382 -21.94 24.39 13.08
CA GLY A 382 -21.15 24.90 14.20
C GLY A 382 -19.74 24.35 14.22
N ASN A 383 -18.78 25.17 14.65
CA ASN A 383 -17.38 24.78 14.68
C ASN A 383 -17.16 23.58 15.63
N PRO A 384 -16.26 22.65 15.28
CA PRO A 384 -15.85 21.61 16.22
C PRO A 384 -15.04 22.20 17.39
N PRO A 385 -14.96 21.50 18.53
CA PRO A 385 -14.33 22.02 19.77
C PRO A 385 -12.84 22.34 19.63
N PHE A 386 -12.16 21.69 18.68
CA PHE A 386 -10.73 21.91 18.41
C PHE A 386 -10.42 23.18 17.59
N VAL A 387 -11.43 23.97 17.22
CA VAL A 387 -11.23 25.29 16.59
C VAL A 387 -11.00 26.32 17.69
N GLU A 388 -9.86 27.00 17.65
CA GLU A 388 -9.53 28.02 18.65
C GLU A 388 -10.37 29.30 18.45
N GLU A 389 -10.59 30.04 19.54
CA GLU A 389 -11.32 31.31 19.47
C GLU A 389 -10.53 32.36 18.68
N GLY A 390 -11.13 32.86 17.60
CA GLY A 390 -10.53 33.87 16.73
C GLY A 390 -9.96 33.32 15.42
N ASP A 391 -9.88 32.00 15.27
CA ASP A 391 -9.47 31.35 14.04
C ASP A 391 -10.52 31.47 12.93
N ASN A 392 -10.05 31.40 11.69
CA ASN A 392 -10.88 31.32 10.49
C ASN A 392 -10.79 29.91 9.88
N PRO A 393 -11.55 28.92 10.37
CA PRO A 393 -11.44 27.55 9.92
C PRO A 393 -11.80 27.42 8.44
N SER A 394 -11.06 26.57 7.72
CA SER A 394 -11.37 26.21 6.34
C SER A 394 -12.80 25.64 6.19
N THR A 395 -13.41 25.81 5.02
CA THR A 395 -14.76 25.26 4.76
C THR A 395 -14.65 23.75 4.55
N VAL A 396 -14.96 22.99 5.59
CA VAL A 396 -15.04 21.53 5.60
C VAL A 396 -16.08 21.09 6.64
N ALA A 397 -16.82 20.02 6.33
CA ALA A 397 -17.76 19.42 7.27
C ALA A 397 -17.18 18.12 7.84
N TYR A 398 -17.19 18.01 9.16
CA TYR A 398 -16.80 16.82 9.89
C TYR A 398 -18.06 16.02 10.24
N ARG A 399 -18.13 14.79 9.73
CA ARG A 399 -19.23 13.85 9.96
C ARG A 399 -18.76 12.77 10.93
N TYR A 400 -19.35 12.75 12.11
CA TYR A 400 -19.06 11.72 13.12
C TYR A 400 -19.96 10.51 12.85
N ARG A 401 -19.35 9.35 12.68
CA ARG A 401 -20.05 8.13 12.28
C ARG A 401 -19.66 6.95 13.17
N LYS A 402 -20.60 6.04 13.31
CA LYS A 402 -20.45 4.78 14.02
C LYS A 402 -20.59 3.62 13.04
N PHE A 403 -19.58 2.75 13.00
CA PHE A 403 -19.57 1.52 12.21
C PHE A 403 -19.62 0.31 13.13
N THR A 404 -20.63 -0.53 13.02
CA THR A 404 -20.75 -1.76 13.82
C THR A 404 -20.44 -2.97 12.95
N ILE A 405 -19.29 -3.58 13.19
CA ILE A 405 -18.87 -4.86 12.60
C ILE A 405 -19.45 -5.98 13.48
N PRO A 406 -20.33 -6.85 12.96
CA PRO A 406 -20.89 -7.93 13.76
C PRO A 406 -19.83 -8.93 14.20
N GLY A 407 -19.99 -9.43 15.44
CA GLY A 407 -19.19 -10.52 15.97
C GLY A 407 -19.50 -11.86 15.29
N ASN A 408 -18.77 -12.90 15.67
CA ASN A 408 -19.01 -14.27 15.24
C ASN A 408 -19.99 -14.97 16.19
N PRO A 409 -21.26 -15.24 15.79
CA PRO A 409 -22.25 -15.83 16.68
C PRO A 409 -21.88 -17.23 17.19
N ASN A 410 -21.00 -17.93 16.47
CA ASN A 410 -20.56 -19.29 16.81
C ASN A 410 -19.32 -19.30 17.73
N ALA A 411 -18.73 -18.14 18.02
CA ALA A 411 -17.56 -18.05 18.88
C ALA A 411 -17.99 -18.09 20.36
N THR A 412 -17.18 -18.76 21.17
CA THR A 412 -17.37 -18.83 22.63
C THR A 412 -16.52 -17.80 23.38
N ASN A 413 -15.56 -17.17 22.69
CA ASN A 413 -14.65 -16.16 23.21
C ASN A 413 -15.11 -14.73 22.82
N TYR A 414 -14.24 -13.75 23.05
CA TYR A 414 -14.48 -12.34 22.72
C TYR A 414 -14.82 -12.09 21.24
N GLU A 415 -14.53 -13.01 20.32
CA GLU A 415 -14.89 -12.85 18.91
C GLU A 415 -16.41 -12.83 18.70
N LYS A 416 -17.21 -13.28 19.68
CA LYS A 416 -18.67 -13.17 19.66
C LYS A 416 -19.15 -11.72 19.72
N LEU A 417 -18.34 -10.83 20.28
CA LEU A 417 -18.70 -9.44 20.51
C LEU A 417 -18.64 -8.65 19.20
N PRO A 418 -19.63 -7.79 18.93
CA PRO A 418 -19.54 -6.81 17.85
C PRO A 418 -18.45 -5.77 18.16
N ILE A 419 -17.83 -5.26 17.10
CA ILE A 419 -16.85 -4.18 17.18
C ILE A 419 -17.54 -2.90 16.68
N THR A 420 -17.64 -1.91 17.54
CA THR A 420 -18.19 -0.60 17.25
C THR A 420 -17.05 0.40 17.08
N ILE A 421 -16.93 0.98 15.89
CA ILE A 421 -15.88 1.93 15.53
C ILE A 421 -16.51 3.32 15.43
N VAL A 422 -16.03 4.25 16.24
CA VAL A 422 -16.40 5.67 16.20
C VAL A 422 -15.31 6.41 15.43
N THR A 423 -15.73 7.18 14.42
CA THR A 423 -14.80 7.92 13.57
C THR A 423 -15.31 9.28 13.15
N ARG A 424 -14.39 10.25 13.07
CA ARG A 424 -14.59 11.54 12.41
C ARG A 424 -14.15 11.42 10.96
N ALA A 425 -15.07 11.71 10.04
CA ALA A 425 -14.80 11.71 8.61
C ALA A 425 -14.98 13.11 7.99
N GLU A 426 -14.22 13.41 6.94
CA GLU A 426 -14.28 14.71 6.26
C GLU A 426 -15.17 14.66 4.99
N VAL A 427 -16.05 15.64 4.87
CA VAL A 427 -16.85 15.91 3.65
C VAL A 427 -16.48 17.28 3.12
N HIS A 428 -16.07 17.33 1.86
CA HIS A 428 -15.49 18.54 1.27
C HIS A 428 -16.54 19.45 0.63
N ALA A 429 -17.55 18.89 -0.05
CA ALA A 429 -18.56 19.67 -0.74
C ALA A 429 -19.86 18.90 -0.96
N LYS A 430 -20.95 19.63 -1.22
CA LYS A 430 -22.22 19.09 -1.72
C LYS A 430 -22.48 19.50 -3.17
N LEU A 431 -23.01 18.58 -3.97
CA LEU A 431 -23.32 18.86 -5.38
C LEU A 431 -24.72 19.47 -5.54
N GLN A 432 -24.85 20.58 -6.28
CA GLN A 432 -26.13 21.19 -6.66
C GLN A 432 -26.81 20.41 -7.80
N SER A 433 -27.08 19.12 -7.64
CA SER A 433 -27.70 18.28 -8.68
C SER A 433 -28.98 17.61 -8.15
N ALA A 434 -29.83 17.13 -9.06
CA ALA A 434 -31.06 16.40 -8.71
C ALA A 434 -30.78 15.11 -7.90
N GLN A 435 -29.56 14.56 -8.00
CA GLN A 435 -29.02 13.60 -7.06
C GLN A 435 -28.13 14.35 -6.07
N GLU A 436 -28.70 14.70 -4.92
CA GLU A 436 -27.98 15.32 -3.81
C GLU A 436 -26.99 14.32 -3.21
N GLY A 437 -25.72 14.44 -3.59
CA GLY A 437 -24.64 13.58 -3.10
C GLY A 437 -23.51 14.40 -2.48
N TYR A 438 -22.84 13.79 -1.50
CA TYR A 438 -21.63 14.34 -0.91
C TYR A 438 -20.42 14.07 -1.81
N THR A 439 -19.50 15.03 -1.85
CA THR A 439 -18.34 15.01 -2.72
C THR A 439 -17.05 15.06 -1.91
N TYR A 440 -16.13 14.15 -2.24
CA TYR A 440 -14.77 14.15 -1.72
C TYR A 440 -13.80 14.67 -2.79
N VAL A 441 -12.97 15.66 -2.46
CA VAL A 441 -12.07 16.33 -3.40
C VAL A 441 -10.62 16.06 -3.02
N CYS A 442 -9.82 15.61 -4.00
CA CYS A 442 -8.39 15.37 -3.85
C CYS A 442 -7.63 15.86 -5.07
N ALA A 443 -6.36 16.18 -4.87
CA ALA A 443 -5.47 16.65 -5.91
C ALA A 443 -4.20 15.78 -6.00
N LEU A 444 -3.81 15.48 -7.24
CA LEU A 444 -2.50 14.94 -7.57
C LEU A 444 -1.62 16.05 -8.14
N ASN A 445 -0.39 16.13 -7.65
CA ASN A 445 0.63 17.03 -8.15
C ASN A 445 1.59 16.28 -9.09
N GLU A 446 1.81 16.82 -10.29
CA GLU A 446 2.76 16.28 -11.25
C GLU A 446 4.19 16.45 -10.74
N LEU A 447 4.96 15.37 -10.72
CA LEU A 447 6.41 15.43 -10.57
C LEU A 447 7.05 15.33 -11.96
N PRO A 448 7.58 16.43 -12.53
CA PRO A 448 8.15 16.41 -13.87
C PRO A 448 9.35 15.47 -13.94
N SER A 449 9.32 14.54 -14.89
CA SER A 449 10.41 13.59 -15.14
C SER A 449 10.73 13.54 -16.62
N LYS A 450 12.02 13.50 -16.96
CA LYS A 450 12.50 13.41 -18.35
C LYS A 450 12.06 12.10 -19.04
N ASN A 451 11.77 11.06 -18.25
CA ASN A 451 11.44 9.73 -18.75
C ASN A 451 9.93 9.51 -18.93
N HIS A 452 9.09 10.41 -18.40
CA HIS A 452 7.64 10.30 -18.46
C HIS A 452 7.04 11.36 -19.37
N LYS A 453 5.92 11.02 -20.02
CA LYS A 453 5.15 12.00 -20.78
C LYS A 453 4.55 13.01 -19.81
N SER A 454 4.57 14.29 -20.16
CA SER A 454 3.91 15.31 -19.36
C SER A 454 2.40 15.09 -19.36
N TRP A 455 1.77 15.32 -18.21
CA TRP A 455 0.32 15.27 -18.06
C TRP A 455 -0.39 16.19 -19.05
N ARG A 456 0.19 17.33 -19.40
CA ARG A 456 -0.35 18.26 -20.40
C ARG A 456 -0.60 17.60 -21.77
N SER A 457 0.20 16.60 -22.15
CA SER A 457 0.02 15.86 -23.40
C SER A 457 -0.99 14.71 -23.30
N GLN A 458 -1.29 14.24 -22.09
CA GLN A 458 -2.08 13.02 -21.85
C GLN A 458 -3.48 13.29 -21.30
N ILE A 459 -3.69 14.42 -20.61
CA ILE A 459 -4.93 14.71 -19.88
C ILE A 459 -6.17 14.76 -20.78
N GLU A 460 -6.04 15.08 -22.07
CA GLU A 460 -7.19 15.08 -23.00
C GLU A 460 -7.32 13.76 -23.76
N THR A 461 -6.22 13.25 -24.34
CA THR A 461 -6.24 12.13 -25.29
C THR A 461 -6.01 10.76 -24.65
N GLN A 462 -5.34 10.71 -23.49
CA GLN A 462 -4.87 9.47 -22.85
C GLN A 462 -5.26 9.42 -21.36
N LYS A 463 -6.45 9.91 -21.01
CA LYS A 463 -6.98 9.99 -19.63
C LYS A 463 -6.83 8.68 -18.85
N GLY A 464 -7.20 7.55 -19.47
CA GLY A 464 -7.10 6.23 -18.83
C GLY A 464 -5.67 5.79 -18.56
N ALA A 465 -4.74 6.03 -19.51
CA ALA A 465 -3.33 5.69 -19.34
C ALA A 465 -2.65 6.59 -18.30
N LEU A 466 -3.01 7.87 -18.26
CA LEU A 466 -2.57 8.81 -17.22
C LEU A 466 -3.03 8.32 -15.84
N LEU A 467 -4.33 8.06 -15.66
CA LEU A 467 -4.87 7.57 -14.39
C LEU A 467 -4.21 6.25 -13.97
N ALA A 468 -4.07 5.29 -14.87
CA ALA A 468 -3.43 4.00 -14.55
C ALA A 468 -1.96 4.17 -14.09
N ASN A 469 -1.23 5.10 -14.70
CA ASN A 469 0.13 5.42 -14.26
C ASN A 469 0.15 6.06 -12.87
N GLU A 470 -0.77 6.99 -12.59
CA GLU A 470 -0.88 7.62 -11.27
C GLU A 470 -1.34 6.64 -10.19
N ILE A 471 -2.28 5.74 -10.48
CA ILE A 471 -2.68 4.66 -9.56
C ILE A 471 -1.47 3.80 -9.20
N ARG A 472 -0.62 3.45 -10.17
CA ARG A 472 0.60 2.66 -9.91
C ARG A 472 1.63 3.42 -9.07
N ASN A 473 1.82 4.70 -9.33
CA ASN A 473 2.85 5.51 -8.67
C ASN A 473 2.44 6.00 -7.28
N ASN A 474 1.13 6.19 -7.06
CA ASN A 474 0.55 6.77 -5.85
C ASN A 474 -0.52 5.85 -5.22
N THR A 475 -0.34 4.52 -5.28
CA THR A 475 -1.35 3.54 -4.88
C THR A 475 -1.82 3.77 -3.45
N THR A 476 -0.88 3.87 -2.49
CA THR A 476 -1.19 4.08 -1.07
C THR A 476 -2.00 5.36 -0.84
N LYS A 477 -1.52 6.50 -1.38
CA LYS A 477 -2.19 7.80 -1.24
C LYS A 477 -3.61 7.77 -1.81
N LEU A 478 -3.78 7.26 -3.03
CA LEU A 478 -5.06 7.23 -3.71
C LEU A 478 -6.06 6.29 -3.02
N GLN A 479 -5.62 5.10 -2.60
CA GLN A 479 -6.47 4.19 -1.86
C GLN A 479 -6.89 4.75 -0.50
N ARG A 480 -6.01 5.48 0.20
CA ARG A 480 -6.37 6.17 1.46
C ARG A 480 -7.46 7.21 1.23
N PHE A 481 -7.33 8.05 0.19
CA PHE A 481 -8.39 9.01 -0.14
C PHE A 481 -9.73 8.36 -0.44
N VAL A 482 -9.74 7.27 -1.20
CA VAL A 482 -10.98 6.55 -1.52
C VAL A 482 -11.57 5.87 -0.29
N ALA A 483 -10.74 5.34 0.62
CA ALA A 483 -11.18 4.80 1.90
C ALA A 483 -11.82 5.87 2.77
N CYS A 484 -11.19 7.05 2.93
CA CYS A 484 -11.77 8.20 3.64
C CYS A 484 -13.10 8.63 2.99
N ALA A 485 -13.15 8.79 1.67
CA ALA A 485 -14.37 9.17 0.95
C ALA A 485 -15.52 8.16 1.18
N SER A 486 -15.19 6.87 1.20
CA SER A 486 -16.16 5.79 1.45
C SER A 486 -16.67 5.81 2.88
N MET A 487 -15.78 6.01 3.87
CA MET A 487 -16.16 6.16 5.29
C MET A 487 -16.95 7.44 5.55
N ALA A 488 -16.64 8.54 4.86
CA ALA A 488 -17.41 9.79 4.92
C ALA A 488 -18.82 9.67 4.30
N GLY A 489 -19.06 8.63 3.48
CA GLY A 489 -20.31 8.48 2.72
C GLY A 489 -20.41 9.46 1.55
N CYS A 490 -19.29 9.74 0.89
CA CYS A 490 -19.25 10.54 -0.33
C CYS A 490 -19.48 9.66 -1.56
N ASP A 491 -20.56 9.91 -2.29
CA ASP A 491 -20.88 9.17 -3.52
C ASP A 491 -19.98 9.57 -4.69
N THR A 492 -19.59 10.84 -4.72
CA THR A 492 -18.79 11.44 -5.80
C THR A 492 -17.37 11.70 -5.32
N PHE A 493 -16.40 11.29 -6.12
CA PHE A 493 -14.98 11.55 -5.93
C PHE A 493 -14.47 12.46 -7.05
N LYS A 494 -13.88 13.61 -6.68
CA LYS A 494 -13.27 14.57 -7.61
C LYS A 494 -11.75 14.48 -7.49
N LEU A 495 -11.10 14.10 -8.58
CA LEU A 495 -9.65 13.99 -8.68
C LEU A 495 -9.11 15.11 -9.58
N ALA A 496 -8.46 16.10 -8.98
CA ALA A 496 -7.83 17.19 -9.68
C ALA A 496 -6.39 16.86 -10.08
N PHE A 497 -6.02 17.27 -11.29
CA PHE A 497 -4.66 17.17 -11.82
C PHE A 497 -4.03 18.56 -11.78
N VAL A 498 -2.99 18.70 -10.96
CA VAL A 498 -2.31 19.97 -10.70
C VAL A 498 -0.86 19.84 -11.14
N THR A 499 -0.38 20.82 -11.89
CA THR A 499 1.01 20.85 -12.39
C THR A 499 1.69 22.13 -11.94
N ARG A 500 2.99 22.09 -11.66
CA ARG A 500 3.76 23.32 -11.46
C ARG A 500 3.80 24.13 -12.76
N LYS A 501 3.80 25.46 -12.66
CA LYS A 501 4.01 26.33 -13.84
C LYS A 501 5.43 26.20 -14.37
N GLN A 502 6.40 26.13 -13.46
CA GLN A 502 7.79 25.83 -13.78
C GLN A 502 8.23 24.59 -12.98
N PRO A 503 8.98 23.64 -13.57
CA PRO A 503 9.34 22.40 -12.88
C PRO A 503 10.08 22.58 -11.54
N THR A 504 10.79 23.69 -11.38
CA THR A 504 11.58 24.04 -10.20
C THR A 504 10.84 24.92 -9.19
N ASP A 505 9.63 25.37 -9.52
CA ASP A 505 8.81 26.26 -8.70
C ASP A 505 7.70 25.46 -8.03
N ALA A 506 7.85 25.21 -6.73
CA ALA A 506 6.89 24.47 -5.92
C ALA A 506 5.77 25.34 -5.34
N GLU A 507 5.76 26.64 -5.62
CA GLU A 507 4.75 27.58 -5.12
C GLU A 507 3.63 27.79 -6.13
N ASN A 508 3.97 27.99 -7.41
CA ASN A 508 2.98 28.33 -8.42
C ASN A 508 2.51 27.13 -9.23
N HIS A 509 1.21 26.82 -9.13
CA HIS A 509 0.58 25.70 -9.84
C HIS A 509 -0.56 26.14 -10.79
N SER A 510 -0.81 25.30 -11.79
CA SER A 510 -1.97 25.36 -12.68
C SER A 510 -2.79 24.06 -12.55
N ILE A 511 -4.10 24.22 -12.43
CA ILE A 511 -5.10 23.14 -12.49
C ILE A 511 -5.36 22.86 -13.97
N ILE A 512 -5.02 21.65 -14.43
CA ILE A 512 -5.14 21.27 -15.85
C ILE A 512 -6.41 20.47 -16.15
N GLY A 513 -7.09 19.97 -15.12
CA GLY A 513 -8.37 19.28 -15.25
C GLY A 513 -8.82 18.61 -13.95
N ILE A 514 -10.12 18.37 -13.84
CA ILE A 514 -10.72 17.63 -12.74
C ILE A 514 -11.52 16.47 -13.31
N HIS A 515 -11.24 15.26 -12.86
CA HIS A 515 -11.99 14.08 -13.24
C HIS A 515 -12.96 13.69 -12.13
N THR A 516 -14.18 13.32 -12.55
CA THR A 516 -15.25 12.89 -11.65
C THR A 516 -15.42 11.38 -11.74
N TYR A 517 -15.49 10.73 -10.58
CA TYR A 517 -15.75 9.30 -10.46
C TYR A 517 -16.81 9.06 -9.40
N THR A 518 -17.55 7.96 -9.50
CA THR A 518 -18.22 7.39 -8.34
C THR A 518 -17.19 6.72 -7.44
N THR A 519 -17.28 6.97 -6.13
CA THR A 519 -16.29 6.49 -5.16
C THR A 519 -16.13 4.96 -5.20
N SER A 520 -17.25 4.23 -5.33
CA SER A 520 -17.27 2.77 -5.42
C SER A 520 -16.55 2.22 -6.67
N ASN A 521 -16.81 2.80 -7.83
CA ASN A 521 -16.16 2.39 -9.08
C ASN A 521 -14.66 2.70 -9.06
N LEU A 522 -14.28 3.84 -8.49
CA LEU A 522 -12.87 4.22 -8.36
C LEU A 522 -12.11 3.27 -7.43
N ALA A 523 -12.74 2.84 -6.32
CA ALA A 523 -12.17 1.85 -5.41
C ALA A 523 -11.81 0.54 -6.16
N VAL A 524 -12.74 0.04 -6.97
CA VAL A 524 -12.53 -1.18 -7.78
C VAL A 524 -11.41 -0.97 -8.80
N GLN A 525 -11.38 0.16 -9.50
CA GLN A 525 -10.32 0.49 -10.47
C GLN A 525 -8.92 0.57 -9.82
N MET A 526 -8.84 1.00 -8.56
CA MET A 526 -7.59 1.07 -7.79
C MET A 526 -7.20 -0.25 -7.13
N GLY A 527 -8.02 -1.29 -7.24
CA GLY A 527 -7.81 -2.56 -6.54
C GLY A 527 -7.96 -2.45 -5.01
N LEU A 528 -8.79 -1.51 -4.54
CA LEU A 528 -9.21 -1.41 -3.15
C LEU A 528 -10.50 -2.20 -2.96
N ASN A 529 -10.38 -3.37 -2.32
CA ASN A 529 -11.53 -4.19 -1.96
C ASN A 529 -11.98 -3.83 -0.54
N MET A 530 -13.18 -3.26 -0.39
CA MET A 530 -13.73 -2.88 0.91
C MET A 530 -13.94 -4.07 1.85
N ASN A 531 -14.18 -5.28 1.31
CA ASN A 531 -14.26 -6.48 2.15
C ASN A 531 -12.91 -6.81 2.80
N ASN A 532 -11.82 -6.65 2.04
CA ASN A 532 -10.48 -6.83 2.56
C ASN A 532 -10.10 -5.73 3.55
N ALA A 533 -10.44 -4.48 3.24
CA ALA A 533 -10.17 -3.32 4.09
C ALA A 533 -10.78 -3.47 5.50
N TRP A 534 -12.08 -3.82 5.57
CA TRP A 534 -12.75 -4.06 6.85
C TRP A 534 -12.29 -5.34 7.55
N GLY A 535 -11.94 -6.39 6.78
CA GLY A 535 -11.32 -7.60 7.32
C GLY A 535 -9.98 -7.33 7.99
N ALA A 536 -9.15 -6.47 7.39
CA ALA A 536 -7.89 -6.04 7.96
C ALA A 536 -8.07 -5.28 9.28
N ILE A 537 -9.00 -4.30 9.33
CA ILE A 537 -9.34 -3.60 10.58
C ILE A 537 -9.78 -4.58 11.65
N ARG A 538 -10.75 -5.46 11.34
CA ARG A 538 -11.26 -6.45 12.28
C ARG A 538 -10.14 -7.31 12.87
N SER A 539 -9.24 -7.82 12.01
CA SER A 539 -8.12 -8.66 12.43
C SER A 539 -7.14 -7.91 13.34
N ILE A 540 -6.83 -6.65 13.03
CA ILE A 540 -5.94 -5.81 13.85
C ILE A 540 -6.59 -5.51 15.22
N VAL A 541 -7.87 -5.14 15.24
CA VAL A 541 -8.62 -4.88 16.49
C VAL A 541 -8.68 -6.14 17.35
N GLN A 542 -8.98 -7.31 16.77
CA GLN A 542 -9.01 -8.58 17.49
C GLN A 542 -7.63 -9.00 18.03
N LEU A 543 -6.54 -8.58 17.37
CA LEU A 543 -5.19 -8.81 17.84
C LEU A 543 -4.85 -7.93 19.04
N ILE A 544 -5.25 -6.64 19.00
CA ILE A 544 -5.01 -5.66 20.06
C ILE A 544 -5.85 -5.98 21.30
N ILE A 545 -7.14 -6.30 21.13
CA ILE A 545 -8.04 -6.56 22.27
C ILE A 545 -7.61 -7.76 23.12
N ARG A 546 -6.86 -8.70 22.52
CA ARG A 546 -6.29 -9.86 23.23
C ARG A 546 -5.07 -9.50 24.10
N LYS A 547 -4.60 -8.26 24.06
CA LYS A 547 -3.46 -7.79 24.86
C LYS A 547 -3.95 -7.21 26.19
N PRO A 548 -3.10 -7.20 27.23
CA PRO A 548 -3.42 -6.49 28.46
C PRO A 548 -3.65 -5.01 28.17
N ASP A 549 -4.28 -4.32 29.11
CA ASP A 549 -4.42 -2.86 29.05
C ASP A 549 -3.04 -2.22 29.10
N GLY A 550 -2.90 -1.09 28.41
CA GLY A 550 -1.63 -0.38 28.29
C GLY A 550 -1.46 0.35 26.96
N GLN A 551 -0.25 0.86 26.78
CA GLN A 551 0.17 1.62 25.60
C GLN A 551 0.92 0.71 24.62
N PHE A 552 0.59 0.85 23.34
CA PHE A 552 1.20 0.10 22.26
C PHE A 552 1.54 1.02 21.08
N VAL A 553 2.51 0.60 20.29
CA VAL A 553 2.88 1.25 19.02
C VAL A 553 2.74 0.24 17.89
N LEU A 554 1.88 0.54 16.93
CA LEU A 554 1.75 -0.24 15.70
C LEU A 554 2.61 0.41 14.60
N LEU A 555 3.68 -0.26 14.20
CA LEU A 555 4.72 0.28 13.33
C LEU A 555 4.88 -0.56 12.07
N LYS A 556 4.79 0.07 10.90
CA LYS A 556 5.15 -0.54 9.63
C LYS A 556 6.67 -0.50 9.45
N ASP A 557 7.28 -1.67 9.25
CA ASP A 557 8.72 -1.80 9.05
C ASP A 557 9.15 -1.13 7.74
N PRO A 558 10.17 -0.25 7.74
CA PRO A 558 10.62 0.43 6.53
C PRO A 558 11.04 -0.53 5.41
N MET A 559 11.75 -1.60 5.74
CA MET A 559 12.39 -2.51 4.77
C MET A 559 11.56 -3.75 4.47
N LYS A 560 10.83 -4.25 5.47
CA LYS A 560 10.10 -5.52 5.39
C LYS A 560 8.60 -5.28 5.19
N PRO A 561 7.90 -6.13 4.42
CA PRO A 561 6.45 -6.03 4.20
C PRO A 561 5.67 -6.60 5.39
N ILE A 562 5.89 -6.02 6.58
CA ILE A 562 5.31 -6.46 7.86
C ILE A 562 4.97 -5.23 8.71
N ILE A 563 4.00 -5.39 9.60
CA ILE A 563 3.66 -4.44 10.66
C ILE A 563 3.99 -5.11 11.99
N ARG A 564 4.57 -4.39 12.94
CA ARG A 564 4.82 -4.89 14.29
C ARG A 564 4.02 -4.11 15.31
N LEU A 565 3.45 -4.83 16.26
CA LEU A 565 2.86 -4.25 17.47
C LEU A 565 3.90 -4.33 18.58
N TYR A 566 4.30 -3.18 19.11
CA TYR A 566 5.18 -3.06 20.26
C TYR A 566 4.36 -2.68 21.50
N ALA A 567 4.68 -3.26 22.65
CA ALA A 567 4.27 -2.72 23.94
C ALA A 567 5.32 -1.70 24.38
N THR A 568 4.88 -0.49 24.70
CA THR A 568 5.70 0.54 25.32
C THR A 568 5.44 0.45 26.81
N GLY A 569 6.43 0.06 27.61
CA GLY A 569 6.28 -0.04 29.07
C GLY A 569 5.74 1.26 29.67
N ASP A 570 5.12 1.18 30.85
CA ASP A 570 4.54 2.34 31.52
C ASP A 570 5.60 3.43 31.72
N ASP A 571 5.24 4.70 31.45
CA ASP A 571 6.14 5.87 31.53
C ASP A 571 6.84 6.00 32.90
N ASP A 572 6.32 5.36 33.94
CA ASP A 572 6.88 5.30 35.29
C ASP A 572 8.20 4.50 35.36
N GLU A 573 8.43 3.49 34.51
CA GLU A 573 9.71 2.74 34.48
C GLU A 573 10.82 3.50 33.74
N VAL A 574 10.47 4.42 32.84
CA VAL A 574 11.41 5.21 32.04
C VAL A 574 12.18 6.22 32.91
N ASN A 575 11.55 6.74 33.97
CA ASN A 575 12.18 7.68 34.90
C ASN A 575 13.13 7.03 35.92
N ASP A 576 12.96 5.74 36.22
CA ASP A 576 13.86 5.00 37.12
C ASP A 576 15.08 4.43 36.39
N GLY A 577 14.97 4.14 35.09
CA GLY A 577 16.10 3.71 34.25
C GLY A 577 17.15 4.79 33.95
N LEU A 578 16.80 6.07 34.09
CA LEU A 578 17.73 7.20 33.91
C LEU A 578 18.45 7.61 35.21
N LYS A 579 18.20 6.93 36.32
CA LYS A 579 18.80 7.19 37.64
C LYS A 579 19.79 6.11 38.12
N GLN A 580 20.17 5.14 37.27
CA GLN A 580 21.22 4.16 37.59
C GLN A 580 22.52 4.39 36.82
#